data_AF-A0A5N9GCS0-F1
#
_entry.id   AF-A0A5N9GCS0-F1
#
_cell.length_a   1.000
_cell.length_b   1.000
_cell.length_c   1.000
_cell.angle_alpha   90.00
_cell.angle_beta   90.00
_cell.angle_gamma   90.00
#
_symmetry.space_group_name_H-M   'P 1'
#
loop_
_entity.id
_entity.type
_entity.pdbx_description
1 polymer ?
#
loop_
_entity_poly.entity_id
_entity_poly.type
_entity_poly.pdbx_seq_one_letter_code
_entity_poly.pdbx_strand_id
1 'polypeptide(L)'
;MKVHDYHLGNRQLQEKFGTRNLADKMAKRTSETLGANEREMIEAANMFFLATCDDRGLPTCSYKGGDPGFIRVLDEGTIAFPNYDGNGKYQSMGNLLQNPNVGILFVDFEGQQRLRLQGVASIDDNDPLLGEYHEAQFIVRVRITESYRNCPRYIHKYRMVETSEYVPQIGRETPQPEWKSNPDLQK
;
A
#
# COMPACT_ATOMS: atom_id res chain seq x y z
N MET A 1 13.82 -13.01 -0.75
CA MET A 1 12.99 -13.91 0.07
C MET A 1 11.56 -13.41 -0.08
N LYS A 2 10.67 -14.28 -0.55
CA LYS A 2 9.24 -14.05 -0.66
C LYS A 2 8.59 -14.26 0.70
N VAL A 3 7.47 -13.60 0.99
CA VAL A 3 6.72 -13.74 2.26
C VAL A 3 6.22 -15.16 2.48
N HIS A 4 6.08 -15.95 1.41
CA HIS A 4 5.75 -17.38 1.48
C HIS A 4 6.98 -18.32 1.47
N ASP A 5 8.20 -17.76 1.48
CA ASP A 5 9.42 -18.48 1.83
C ASP A 5 9.54 -18.53 3.36
N TYR A 6 8.77 -19.44 3.98
CA TYR A 6 8.67 -19.52 5.44
C TYR A 6 10.03 -19.76 6.13
N HIS A 7 10.43 -18.82 6.98
CA HIS A 7 11.64 -18.92 7.82
C HIS A 7 11.40 -19.79 9.07
N LEU A 8 12.47 -20.06 9.84
CA LEU A 8 12.43 -20.95 11.01
C LEU A 8 11.32 -20.58 12.01
N GLY A 9 11.19 -19.30 12.35
CA GLY A 9 10.10 -18.82 13.23
C GLY A 9 8.68 -19.13 12.71
N ASN A 10 8.43 -19.01 11.39
CA ASN A 10 7.13 -19.43 10.84
C ASN A 10 6.93 -20.94 11.00
N ARG A 11 7.96 -21.73 10.68
CA ARG A 11 7.89 -23.19 10.76
C ARG A 11 7.66 -23.68 12.18
N GLN A 12 8.31 -23.07 13.18
CA GLN A 12 8.08 -23.38 14.59
C GLN A 12 6.61 -23.23 14.99
N LEU A 13 5.97 -22.13 14.60
CA LEU A 13 4.53 -21.91 14.89
C LEU A 13 3.64 -22.85 14.08
N GLN A 14 3.98 -23.10 12.82
CA GLN A 14 3.23 -24.03 11.96
C GLN A 14 3.24 -25.45 12.52
N GLU A 15 4.39 -25.94 13.02
CA GLU A 15 4.49 -27.24 13.68
C GLU A 15 3.72 -27.26 15.00
N LYS A 16 3.94 -26.24 15.85
CA LYS A 16 3.25 -26.13 17.15
C LYS A 16 1.73 -26.23 17.03
N PHE A 17 1.16 -25.70 15.94
CA PHE A 17 -0.29 -25.70 15.70
C PHE A 17 -0.73 -26.71 14.62
N GLY A 18 0.15 -27.60 14.13
CA GLY A 18 -0.19 -28.63 13.15
C GLY A 18 -0.65 -28.09 11.78
N THR A 19 -0.19 -26.90 11.37
CA THR A 19 -0.65 -26.19 10.16
C THR A 19 0.35 -26.18 9.01
N ARG A 20 1.49 -26.87 9.12
CA ARG A 20 2.55 -26.88 8.09
C ARG A 20 2.03 -27.22 6.69
N ASN A 21 1.28 -28.32 6.55
CA ASN A 21 0.70 -28.75 5.28
C ASN A 21 -0.29 -27.72 4.70
N LEU A 22 -1.04 -27.02 5.56
CA LEU A 22 -1.94 -25.96 5.12
C LEU A 22 -1.15 -24.75 4.62
N ALA A 23 -0.11 -24.34 5.35
CA ALA A 23 0.77 -23.24 4.98
C ALA A 23 1.42 -23.51 3.61
N ASP A 24 1.95 -24.71 3.39
CA ASP A 24 2.56 -25.08 2.10
C ASP A 24 1.55 -25.07 0.94
N LYS A 25 0.28 -25.39 1.19
CA LYS A 25 -0.79 -25.25 0.18
C LYS A 25 -1.16 -23.79 -0.07
N MET A 26 -1.11 -22.93 0.94
CA MET A 26 -1.40 -21.50 0.78
C MET A 26 -0.28 -20.77 0.06
N ALA A 27 0.98 -21.14 0.28
CA ALA A 27 2.13 -20.59 -0.45
C ALA A 27 2.01 -20.74 -1.97
N LYS A 28 1.37 -21.82 -2.44
CA LYS A 28 1.09 -22.07 -3.86
C LYS A 28 0.00 -21.17 -4.47
N ARG A 29 -0.70 -20.36 -3.66
CA ARG A 29 -1.76 -19.45 -4.10
C ARG A 29 -1.27 -18.01 -4.24
N THR A 30 0.04 -17.84 -4.40
CA THR A 30 0.69 -16.56 -4.68
C THR A 30 0.92 -16.43 -6.17
N SER A 31 0.94 -15.19 -6.66
CA SER A 31 1.29 -14.85 -8.03
C SER A 31 2.35 -13.75 -8.03
N GLU A 32 3.15 -13.67 -9.09
CA GLU A 32 4.02 -12.51 -9.33
C GLU A 32 3.32 -11.45 -10.19
N THR A 33 2.13 -11.77 -10.70
CA THR A 33 1.32 -10.91 -11.56
C THR A 33 -0.07 -10.64 -10.99
N LEU A 34 -0.69 -9.58 -11.50
CA LEU A 34 -2.02 -9.09 -11.16
C LEU A 34 -3.01 -9.53 -12.24
N GLY A 35 -4.03 -10.30 -11.83
CA GLY A 35 -5.15 -10.62 -12.70
C GLY A 35 -6.19 -9.50 -12.77
N ALA A 36 -7.23 -9.71 -13.56
CA ALA A 36 -8.32 -8.75 -13.73
C ALA A 36 -8.98 -8.34 -12.41
N ASN A 37 -9.23 -9.31 -11.52
CA ASN A 37 -9.88 -9.05 -10.23
C ASN A 37 -8.96 -8.27 -9.26
N GLU A 38 -7.64 -8.48 -9.33
CA GLU A 38 -6.69 -7.70 -8.52
C GLU A 38 -6.63 -6.26 -9.03
N ARG A 39 -6.58 -6.07 -10.36
CA ARG A 39 -6.61 -4.76 -10.99
C ARG A 39 -7.85 -3.98 -10.59
N GLU A 40 -9.02 -4.57 -10.73
CA GLU A 40 -10.29 -3.94 -10.36
C GLU A 40 -10.29 -3.49 -8.89
N MET A 41 -9.84 -4.36 -7.98
CA MET A 41 -9.77 -4.02 -6.56
C MET A 41 -8.78 -2.89 -6.25
N ILE A 42 -7.62 -2.87 -6.92
CA ILE A 42 -6.58 -1.84 -6.73
C ILE A 42 -7.08 -0.50 -7.26
N GLU A 43 -7.62 -0.47 -8.48
CA GLU A 43 -8.05 0.76 -9.13
C GLU A 43 -9.35 1.32 -8.52
N ALA A 44 -10.21 0.48 -7.94
CA ALA A 44 -11.38 0.93 -7.19
C ALA A 44 -11.05 1.44 -5.77
N ALA A 45 -9.84 1.19 -5.26
CA ALA A 45 -9.48 1.56 -3.91
C ALA A 45 -9.31 3.09 -3.76
N ASN A 46 -9.98 3.66 -2.75
CA ASN A 46 -9.75 5.03 -2.29
C ASN A 46 -8.68 5.12 -1.19
N MET A 47 -8.17 3.97 -0.73
CA MET A 47 -7.08 3.91 0.23
C MET A 47 -6.39 2.55 0.26
N PHE A 48 -5.19 2.52 0.84
CA PHE A 48 -4.49 1.29 1.19
C PHE A 48 -3.56 1.52 2.39
N PHE A 49 -3.06 0.41 2.95
CA PHE A 49 -2.02 0.44 3.98
C PHE A 49 -0.67 0.07 3.38
N LEU A 50 0.32 0.91 3.64
CA LEU A 50 1.71 0.75 3.18
C LEU A 50 2.61 0.43 4.36
N ALA A 51 3.23 -0.74 4.33
CA ALA A 51 4.27 -1.16 5.25
C ALA A 51 5.64 -1.00 4.58
N THR A 52 6.54 -0.31 5.28
CA THR A 52 7.95 -0.10 4.88
C THR A 52 8.84 -0.35 6.08
N CYS A 53 10.08 -0.75 5.87
CA CYS A 53 11.08 -0.80 6.92
C CYS A 53 12.27 0.08 6.54
N ASP A 54 12.93 0.68 7.52
CA ASP A 54 14.24 1.29 7.28
C ASP A 54 15.33 0.21 7.08
N ASP A 55 16.56 0.66 6.88
CA ASP A 55 17.77 -0.17 6.76
C ASP A 55 18.14 -0.94 8.04
N ARG A 56 17.67 -0.48 9.20
CA ARG A 56 17.81 -1.14 10.51
C ARG A 56 16.74 -2.22 10.73
N GLY A 57 15.77 -2.33 9.84
CA GLY A 57 14.66 -3.28 9.93
C GLY A 57 13.53 -2.83 10.86
N LEU A 58 13.44 -1.53 11.19
CA LEU A 58 12.34 -0.98 11.99
C LEU A 58 11.12 -0.71 11.09
N PRO A 59 9.97 -1.37 11.33
CA PRO A 59 8.82 -1.23 10.46
C PRO A 59 7.98 0.01 10.79
N THR A 60 7.39 0.58 9.76
CA THR A 60 6.31 1.57 9.87
C THR A 60 5.13 1.14 9.00
N CYS A 61 3.91 1.46 9.42
CA CYS A 61 2.69 1.25 8.63
C CYS A 61 1.96 2.58 8.48
N SER A 62 1.54 2.92 7.27
CA SER A 62 0.89 4.18 6.97
C SER A 62 -0.38 3.96 6.15
N TYR A 63 -1.41 4.75 6.44
CA TYR A 63 -2.57 4.90 5.56
C TYR A 63 -2.20 5.82 4.39
N LYS A 64 -2.57 5.43 3.18
CA LYS A 64 -2.46 6.23 1.96
C LYS A 64 -3.84 6.33 1.33
N GLY A 65 -4.35 7.54 1.15
CA GLY A 65 -5.69 7.80 0.63
C GLY A 65 -5.67 8.70 -0.60
N GLY A 66 -6.71 8.60 -1.39
CA GLY A 66 -6.95 9.39 -2.60
C GLY A 66 -8.32 9.05 -3.20
N ASP A 67 -8.65 9.66 -4.34
CA ASP A 67 -9.86 9.27 -5.07
C ASP A 67 -9.67 7.91 -5.77
N PRO A 68 -10.73 7.09 -5.93
CA PRO A 68 -10.66 5.88 -6.75
C PRO A 68 -9.96 6.14 -8.09
N GLY A 69 -9.03 5.25 -8.45
CA GLY A 69 -8.14 5.40 -9.59
C GLY A 69 -6.81 6.09 -9.26
N PHE A 70 -6.58 6.54 -8.02
CA PHE A 70 -5.31 7.16 -7.66
C PHE A 70 -4.15 6.15 -7.63
N ILE A 71 -4.43 4.87 -7.37
CA ILE A 71 -3.48 3.77 -7.65
C ILE A 71 -3.82 3.22 -9.02
N ARG A 72 -2.81 3.12 -9.90
CA ARG A 72 -2.96 2.57 -11.24
C ARG A 72 -2.18 1.28 -11.38
N VAL A 73 -2.76 0.29 -12.04
CA VAL A 73 -2.02 -0.90 -12.46
C VAL A 73 -1.49 -0.65 -13.87
N LEU A 74 -0.17 -0.46 -14.00
CA LEU A 74 0.44 -0.08 -15.28
C LEU A 74 0.55 -1.26 -16.24
N ASP A 75 0.82 -2.44 -15.69
CA ASP A 75 0.95 -3.71 -16.40
C ASP A 75 0.69 -4.88 -15.44
N GLU A 76 0.90 -6.11 -15.86
CA GLU A 76 0.65 -7.30 -15.03
C GLU A 76 1.50 -7.35 -13.75
N GLY A 77 2.62 -6.63 -13.65
CA GLY A 77 3.56 -6.70 -12.53
C GLY A 77 3.88 -5.37 -11.85
N THR A 78 3.24 -4.27 -12.25
CA THR A 78 3.59 -2.93 -11.79
C THR A 78 2.38 -2.10 -11.41
N ILE A 79 2.43 -1.49 -10.24
CA ILE A 79 1.48 -0.44 -9.84
C ILE A 79 2.19 0.90 -9.65
N ALA A 80 1.45 2.00 -9.74
CA ALA A 80 1.93 3.33 -9.42
C ALA A 80 0.90 4.12 -8.60
N PHE A 81 1.39 4.96 -7.69
CA PHE A 81 0.56 5.88 -6.92
C PHE A 81 1.33 7.17 -6.60
N PRO A 82 0.64 8.29 -6.40
CA PRO A 82 1.26 9.57 -6.07
C PRO A 82 1.64 9.65 -4.59
N ASN A 83 2.66 10.45 -4.28
CA ASN A 83 2.83 11.00 -2.94
C ASN A 83 2.30 12.44 -2.91
N TYR A 84 1.28 12.67 -2.10
CA TYR A 84 0.78 14.01 -1.77
C TYR A 84 1.47 14.59 -0.55
N ASP A 85 1.34 15.91 -0.37
CA ASP A 85 1.84 16.57 0.83
C ASP A 85 1.21 15.97 2.10
N GLY A 86 2.06 15.64 3.06
CA GLY A 86 1.70 14.86 4.23
C GLY A 86 2.10 15.55 5.51
N ASN A 87 2.47 14.78 6.54
CA ASN A 87 2.85 15.37 7.83
C ASN A 87 4.30 15.87 7.92
N GLY A 88 4.99 16.00 6.78
CA GLY A 88 6.40 16.40 6.70
C GLY A 88 7.42 15.35 7.17
N LYS A 89 7.00 14.23 7.76
CA LYS A 89 7.98 13.23 8.27
C LYS A 89 8.59 12.36 7.18
N TYR A 90 7.92 12.22 6.03
CA TYR A 90 8.30 11.35 4.92
C TYR A 90 8.73 9.94 5.33
N GLN A 91 8.22 9.38 6.44
CA GLN A 91 8.75 8.13 7.00
C GLN A 91 8.72 6.99 5.98
N SER A 92 7.57 6.75 5.33
CA SER A 92 7.50 5.70 4.30
C SER A 92 8.47 5.98 3.16
N MET A 93 8.47 7.20 2.60
CA MET A 93 9.23 7.52 1.39
C MET A 93 10.74 7.54 1.66
N GLY A 94 11.17 8.09 2.79
CA GLY A 94 12.55 8.03 3.26
C GLY A 94 13.03 6.60 3.50
N ASN A 95 12.17 5.73 4.06
CA ASN A 95 12.47 4.31 4.18
C ASN A 95 12.69 3.66 2.80
N LEU A 96 11.86 3.97 1.80
CA LEU A 96 12.01 3.43 0.44
C LEU A 96 13.35 3.78 -0.22
N LEU A 97 13.91 4.95 0.09
CA LEU A 97 15.21 5.36 -0.43
C LEU A 97 16.36 4.52 0.15
N GLN A 98 16.21 3.95 1.35
CA GLN A 98 17.23 3.10 1.99
C GLN A 98 16.94 1.61 1.82
N ASN A 99 15.66 1.24 1.76
CA ASN A 99 15.18 -0.13 1.65
C ASN A 99 13.91 -0.13 0.78
N PRO A 100 14.00 -0.57 -0.49
CA PRO A 100 12.89 -0.45 -1.42
C PRO A 100 11.81 -1.51 -1.22
N ASN A 101 11.94 -2.42 -0.25
CA ASN A 101 10.96 -3.48 -0.03
C ASN A 101 9.69 -2.92 0.64
N VAL A 102 8.53 -3.24 0.07
CA VAL A 102 7.23 -2.79 0.57
C VAL A 102 6.24 -3.93 0.72
N GLY A 103 5.41 -3.83 1.75
CA GLY A 103 4.17 -4.60 1.87
C GLY A 103 2.97 -3.69 1.71
N ILE A 104 1.97 -4.11 0.94
CA ILE A 104 0.76 -3.33 0.69
C ILE A 104 -0.45 -4.19 1.06
N LEU A 105 -1.44 -3.57 1.71
CA LEU A 105 -2.71 -4.19 2.03
C LEU A 105 -3.87 -3.32 1.54
N PHE A 106 -4.65 -3.88 0.63
CA PHE A 106 -5.97 -3.39 0.24
C PHE A 106 -7.04 -4.15 1.01
N VAL A 107 -8.06 -3.43 1.47
CA VAL A 107 -9.23 -4.02 2.13
C VAL A 107 -10.49 -3.41 1.53
N ASP A 108 -11.32 -4.25 0.94
CA ASP A 108 -12.71 -3.92 0.62
C ASP A 108 -13.55 -4.30 1.84
N PHE A 109 -14.02 -3.29 2.58
CA PHE A 109 -14.81 -3.52 3.79
C PHE A 109 -16.26 -3.91 3.49
N GLU A 110 -16.81 -3.54 2.33
CA GLU A 110 -18.20 -3.82 1.98
C GLU A 110 -18.34 -5.27 1.49
N GLY A 111 -17.50 -5.66 0.52
CA GLY A 111 -17.39 -7.04 0.04
C GLY A 111 -16.55 -7.96 0.92
N GLN A 112 -15.95 -7.41 1.99
CA GLN A 112 -15.10 -8.11 2.95
C GLN A 112 -13.94 -8.87 2.29
N GLN A 113 -13.31 -8.26 1.29
CA GLN A 113 -12.16 -8.83 0.59
C GLN A 113 -10.86 -8.17 1.03
N ARG A 114 -9.75 -8.88 0.89
CA ARG A 114 -8.42 -8.28 1.02
C ARG A 114 -7.46 -8.80 -0.02
N LEU A 115 -6.62 -7.91 -0.50
CA LEU A 115 -5.51 -8.19 -1.39
C LEU A 115 -4.23 -7.72 -0.72
N ARG A 116 -3.22 -8.57 -0.69
CA ARG A 116 -1.89 -8.24 -0.20
C ARG A 116 -0.91 -8.29 -1.35
N LEU A 117 -0.06 -7.28 -1.41
CA LEU A 117 1.07 -7.23 -2.33
C LEU A 117 2.37 -7.13 -1.54
N GLN A 118 3.41 -7.73 -2.08
CA GLN A 118 4.80 -7.44 -1.75
C GLN A 118 5.46 -6.91 -3.01
N GLY A 119 6.43 -6.02 -2.85
CA GLY A 119 7.11 -5.48 -4.01
C GLY A 119 8.38 -4.72 -3.69
N VAL A 120 9.00 -4.23 -4.76
CA VAL A 120 10.16 -3.34 -4.72
C VAL A 120 9.73 -2.00 -5.30
N ALA A 121 9.84 -0.94 -4.50
CA ALA A 121 9.40 0.39 -4.86
C ALA A 121 10.54 1.27 -5.39
N SER A 122 10.18 2.24 -6.22
CA SER A 122 11.05 3.33 -6.66
C SER A 122 10.27 4.65 -6.60
N ILE A 123 10.98 5.76 -6.39
CA ILE A 123 10.42 7.11 -6.38
C ILE A 123 10.98 7.86 -7.58
N ASP A 124 10.12 8.56 -8.31
CA ASP A 124 10.49 9.39 -9.46
C ASP A 124 9.73 10.73 -9.43
N ASP A 125 10.48 11.82 -9.34
CA ASP A 125 10.02 13.21 -9.33
C ASP A 125 9.77 13.77 -10.73
N ASN A 126 10.12 13.02 -11.78
CA ASN A 126 9.92 13.36 -13.19
C ASN A 126 9.12 12.29 -13.94
N ASP A 127 8.39 11.45 -13.21
CA ASP A 127 7.57 10.39 -13.78
C ASP A 127 6.53 10.97 -14.76
N PRO A 128 6.33 10.37 -15.96
CA PRO A 128 5.32 10.83 -16.89
C PRO A 128 3.89 10.91 -16.33
N LEU A 129 3.58 10.09 -15.32
CA LEU A 129 2.28 10.11 -14.64
C LEU A 129 2.10 11.31 -13.73
N LEU A 130 3.16 12.03 -13.34
CA LEU A 130 3.08 13.12 -12.37
C LEU A 130 2.07 14.20 -12.77
N GLY A 131 2.05 14.56 -14.06
CA GLY A 131 1.10 15.54 -14.60
C GLY A 131 -0.37 15.09 -14.57
N GLU A 132 -0.63 13.80 -14.32
CA GLU A 132 -1.98 13.25 -14.19
C GLU A 132 -2.51 13.26 -12.76
N TYR A 133 -1.65 13.61 -11.78
CA TYR A 133 -2.01 13.69 -10.36
C TYR A 133 -1.92 15.12 -9.87
N HIS A 134 -3.07 15.76 -9.63
CA HIS A 134 -3.12 17.11 -9.08
C HIS A 134 -2.43 17.17 -7.71
N GLU A 135 -1.53 18.13 -7.53
CA GLU A 135 -0.76 18.37 -6.30
C GLU A 135 0.18 17.22 -5.86
N ALA A 136 0.42 16.20 -6.69
CA ALA A 136 1.41 15.19 -6.39
C ALA A 136 2.83 15.78 -6.39
N GLN A 137 3.66 15.35 -5.45
CA GLN A 137 5.07 15.76 -5.35
C GLN A 137 5.98 14.87 -6.19
N PHE A 138 5.67 13.58 -6.29
CA PHE A 138 6.38 12.57 -7.06
C PHE A 138 5.53 11.29 -7.16
N ILE A 139 5.94 10.36 -8.01
CA ILE A 139 5.28 9.07 -8.20
C ILE A 139 6.10 7.96 -7.55
N VAL A 140 5.40 7.04 -6.89
CA VAL A 140 5.95 5.79 -6.40
C VAL A 140 5.49 4.68 -7.33
N ARG A 141 6.44 3.98 -7.96
CA ARG A 141 6.18 2.73 -8.68
C ARG A 141 6.54 1.56 -7.81
N VAL A 142 5.76 0.49 -7.88
CA VAL A 142 6.04 -0.77 -7.17
C VAL A 142 6.00 -1.91 -8.16
N ARG A 143 7.14 -2.55 -8.35
CA ARG A 143 7.24 -3.83 -9.06
C ARG A 143 6.84 -4.93 -8.09
N ILE A 144 5.76 -5.63 -8.41
CA ILE A 144 5.20 -6.70 -7.59
C ILE A 144 6.15 -7.90 -7.59
N THR A 145 6.37 -8.45 -6.40
CA THR A 145 7.12 -9.70 -6.20
C THR A 145 6.20 -10.82 -5.74
N GLU A 146 5.11 -10.48 -5.03
CA GLU A 146 4.03 -11.40 -4.69
C GLU A 146 2.69 -10.66 -4.59
N SER A 147 1.65 -11.30 -5.09
CA SER A 147 0.24 -10.94 -4.95
C SER A 147 -0.51 -12.15 -4.41
N TYR A 148 -1.34 -11.93 -3.38
CA TYR A 148 -2.13 -13.00 -2.79
C TYR A 148 -3.36 -12.48 -2.05
N ARG A 149 -4.43 -13.27 -2.13
CA ARG A 149 -5.66 -13.07 -1.37
C ARG A 149 -5.68 -13.96 -0.13
N ASN A 150 -6.42 -13.53 0.89
CA ASN A 150 -6.72 -14.36 2.04
C ASN A 150 -8.23 -14.39 2.29
N CYS A 151 -8.70 -15.35 3.10
CA CYS A 151 -10.13 -15.56 3.38
C CYS A 151 -10.79 -14.35 4.08
N PRO A 152 -12.07 -14.03 3.83
CA PRO A 152 -12.75 -12.82 4.35
C PRO A 152 -12.88 -12.76 5.89
N ARG A 153 -12.53 -13.84 6.59
CA ARG A 153 -12.63 -13.97 8.05
C ARG A 153 -12.05 -12.76 8.78
N TYR A 154 -12.82 -12.23 9.73
CA TYR A 154 -12.51 -11.08 10.61
C TYR A 154 -12.48 -9.70 9.96
N ILE A 155 -12.77 -9.55 8.66
CA ILE A 155 -12.96 -8.22 8.08
C ILE A 155 -14.32 -7.69 8.55
N HIS A 156 -14.32 -6.59 9.30
CA HIS A 156 -15.56 -5.91 9.68
C HIS A 156 -16.20 -5.25 8.46
N LYS A 157 -17.54 -5.21 8.44
CA LYS A 157 -18.27 -4.44 7.45
C LYS A 157 -18.29 -2.98 7.83
N TYR A 158 -17.72 -2.15 6.96
CA TYR A 158 -17.83 -0.70 7.00
C TYR A 158 -18.34 -0.21 5.66
N ARG A 159 -19.02 0.93 5.68
CA ARG A 159 -19.38 1.68 4.49
C ARG A 159 -18.70 3.04 4.57
N MET A 160 -18.22 3.55 3.44
CA MET A 160 -17.74 4.93 3.40
C MET A 160 -18.91 5.88 3.65
N VAL A 161 -18.70 6.89 4.51
CA VAL A 161 -19.71 7.92 4.79
C VAL A 161 -19.43 9.16 3.96
N GLU A 162 -18.16 9.57 3.86
CA GLU A 162 -17.72 10.72 3.08
C GLU A 162 -16.25 10.57 2.66
N THR A 163 -15.88 11.34 1.64
CA THR A 163 -14.49 11.50 1.18
C THR A 163 -13.79 12.55 2.03
N SER A 164 -12.51 12.35 2.34
CA SER A 164 -11.74 13.37 3.07
C SER A 164 -11.60 14.64 2.25
N GLU A 165 -11.85 15.80 2.88
CA GLU A 165 -11.66 17.11 2.25
C GLU A 165 -10.20 17.40 1.83
N TYR A 166 -9.25 16.60 2.32
CA TYR A 166 -7.81 16.70 2.05
C TYR A 166 -7.34 15.84 0.88
N VAL A 167 -8.25 15.11 0.21
CA VAL A 167 -7.92 14.45 -1.06
C VAL A 167 -7.82 15.54 -2.14
N PRO A 168 -6.68 15.66 -2.86
CA PRO A 168 -6.54 16.67 -3.91
C PRO A 168 -7.55 16.50 -5.04
N GLN A 169 -8.19 17.60 -5.46
CA GLN A 169 -9.23 17.61 -6.48
C GLN A 169 -9.00 18.73 -7.50
N ILE A 170 -9.19 18.44 -8.78
CA ILE A 170 -9.03 19.45 -9.84
C ILE A 170 -10.03 20.59 -9.63
N GLY A 171 -9.55 21.83 -9.68
CA GLY A 171 -10.38 23.03 -9.56
C GLY A 171 -10.62 23.50 -8.12
N ARG A 172 -10.00 22.86 -7.13
CA ARG A 172 -10.01 23.27 -5.73
C ARG A 172 -8.61 23.11 -5.13
N GLU A 173 -8.08 24.16 -4.52
CA GLU A 173 -6.86 24.05 -3.72
C GLU A 173 -7.15 23.22 -2.46
N THR A 174 -6.32 22.22 -2.19
CA THR A 174 -6.47 21.39 -0.99
C THR A 174 -6.26 22.23 0.28
N PRO A 175 -7.20 22.22 1.25
CA PRO A 175 -7.05 23.01 2.46
C PRO A 175 -5.85 22.53 3.29
N GLN A 176 -5.06 23.48 3.80
CA GLN A 176 -4.01 23.19 4.78
C GLN A 176 -4.65 22.81 6.12
N PRO A 177 -4.31 21.65 6.71
CA PRO A 177 -4.85 21.29 8.01
C PRO A 177 -4.29 22.22 9.11
N GLU A 178 -5.16 22.71 9.98
CA GLU A 178 -4.84 23.77 10.97
C GLU A 178 -3.60 23.47 11.81
N TRP A 179 -3.39 22.19 12.15
CA TRP A 179 -2.27 21.78 12.99
C TRP A 179 -0.91 22.06 12.35
N LYS A 180 -0.80 22.11 11.01
CA LYS A 180 0.46 22.48 10.33
C LYS A 180 0.83 23.94 10.58
N SER A 181 -0.14 24.81 10.81
CA SER A 181 0.10 26.22 11.11
C SER A 181 0.40 26.48 12.58
N ASN A 182 0.46 25.44 13.42
CA ASN A 182 0.78 25.59 14.84
C ASN A 182 2.22 26.12 15.02
N PRO A 183 2.40 27.32 15.63
CA PRO A 183 3.72 27.92 15.79
C PRO A 183 4.71 27.06 16.60
N ASP A 184 4.23 26.20 17.50
CA ASP A 184 5.11 25.33 18.29
C ASP A 184 5.67 24.15 17.48
N LEU A 185 5.08 23.83 16.33
CA LEU A 185 5.59 22.84 15.38
C LEU A 185 6.49 23.47 14.29
N GLN A 186 6.54 24.80 14.21
CA GLN A 186 7.23 25.55 13.15
C GLN A 186 8.51 26.27 13.62
N LYS A 187 8.88 26.09 14.90
CA LYS A 187 10.14 26.58 15.50
C LYS A 187 11.24 25.54 15.34
#